data_AF-A0A7W7ZAU0-F1
#
_entry.id   AF-A0A7W7ZAU0-F1
#
_cell.length_a   1.000
_cell.length_b   1.000
_cell.length_c   1.000
_cell.angle_alpha   90.00
_cell.angle_beta   90.00
_cell.angle_gamma   90.00
#
_symmetry.space_group_name_H-M   'P 1'
#
loop_
_entity.id
_entity.type
_entity.pdbx_description
1 polymer ?
#
loop_
_entity_poly.entity_id
_entity_poly.type
_entity_poly.pdbx_seq_one_letter_code
_entity_poly.pdbx_strand_id
1 'polypeptide(L)'
;MPISAEERAQKIKVIVFDVDGVLTDGQIFVLPESSSADAKGIEFKGFAAHDGLGISLARLGGLRIGIITKRRSRTVAIRANDLKVEFIYQGQAHKLAAAEEIVAKTGTTMEELAYVGDDIVDFPVMRICGLAIATANARPQVKAMAHYVTPNGGGHGAGRDAIDFILAAQGSLDRVIEEYLDAENPAAAAADVGNGGM
;
A
#
# COMPACT_ATOMS: atom_id res chain seq x y z
N MET A 1 -19.55 5.02 -21.86
CA MET A 1 -19.35 5.66 -20.54
C MET A 1 -17.95 5.31 -20.06
N PRO A 2 -17.24 6.21 -19.37
CA PRO A 2 -15.96 5.85 -18.75
C PRO A 2 -16.19 4.74 -17.73
N ILE A 3 -15.25 3.79 -17.64
CA ILE A 3 -15.28 2.68 -16.67
C ILE A 3 -15.22 3.26 -15.26
N SER A 4 -16.14 2.86 -14.38
CA SER A 4 -16.19 3.34 -12.99
C SER A 4 -15.00 2.82 -12.16
N ALA A 5 -14.79 3.42 -10.99
CA ALA A 5 -13.75 2.95 -10.07
C ALA A 5 -14.07 1.54 -9.54
N GLU A 6 -15.33 1.23 -9.30
CA GLU A 6 -15.83 -0.06 -8.84
C GLU A 6 -15.63 -1.15 -9.92
N GLU A 7 -15.97 -0.85 -11.18
CA GLU A 7 -15.73 -1.77 -12.31
C GLU A 7 -14.24 -2.07 -12.53
N ARG A 8 -13.36 -1.11 -12.22
CA ARG A 8 -11.89 -1.33 -12.21
C ARG A 8 -11.48 -2.21 -11.05
N ALA A 9 -11.96 -1.90 -9.85
CA ALA A 9 -11.64 -2.60 -8.60
C ALA A 9 -11.99 -4.10 -8.64
N GLN A 10 -13.07 -4.47 -9.34
CA GLN A 10 -13.47 -5.87 -9.55
C GLN A 10 -12.39 -6.76 -10.18
N LYS A 11 -11.45 -6.18 -10.95
CA LYS A 11 -10.41 -6.92 -11.67
C LYS A 11 -9.09 -7.01 -10.91
N ILE A 12 -8.98 -6.30 -9.78
CA ILE A 12 -7.69 -6.13 -9.10
C ILE A 12 -7.27 -7.40 -8.39
N LYS A 13 -6.05 -7.83 -8.66
CA LYS A 13 -5.38 -8.98 -8.02
C LYS A 13 -4.17 -8.55 -7.20
N VAL A 14 -3.58 -7.41 -7.57
CA VAL A 14 -2.38 -6.86 -6.92
C VAL A 14 -2.65 -5.43 -6.49
N ILE A 15 -2.36 -5.09 -5.24
CA ILE A 15 -2.33 -3.71 -4.76
C ILE A 15 -0.90 -3.32 -4.41
N VAL A 16 -0.47 -2.17 -4.93
CA VAL A 16 0.86 -1.61 -4.67
C VAL A 16 0.72 -0.23 -4.03
N PHE A 17 1.48 -0.01 -2.95
CA PHE A 17 1.50 1.24 -2.23
C PHE A 17 2.82 1.99 -2.44
N ASP A 18 2.77 3.31 -2.61
CA ASP A 18 3.86 4.15 -2.13
C ASP A 18 3.92 4.14 -0.58
N VAL A 19 4.98 4.68 0.00
CA VAL A 19 5.14 4.80 1.45
C VAL A 19 4.79 6.20 1.95
N ASP A 20 5.52 7.21 1.48
CA ASP A 20 5.59 8.51 2.14
C ASP A 20 4.45 9.40 1.67
N GLY A 21 3.41 9.59 2.50
CA GLY A 21 2.16 10.27 2.10
C GLY A 21 1.02 9.30 1.74
N VAL A 22 1.31 7.99 1.78
CA VAL A 22 0.36 6.89 1.56
C VAL A 22 0.23 5.98 2.77
N LEU A 23 1.26 5.21 3.12
CA LEU A 23 1.27 4.39 4.34
C LEU A 23 1.74 5.20 5.57
N THR A 24 2.29 6.38 5.33
CA THR A 24 2.66 7.40 6.33
C THR A 24 1.99 8.72 5.99
N ASP A 25 2.03 9.67 6.90
CA ASP A 25 1.52 11.04 6.71
C ASP A 25 2.43 11.93 5.83
N GLY A 26 3.52 11.36 5.30
CA GLY A 26 4.51 12.05 4.47
C GLY A 26 5.60 12.79 5.26
N GLN A 27 5.52 12.81 6.59
CA GLN A 27 6.57 13.41 7.41
C GLN A 27 7.80 12.48 7.50
N ILE A 28 8.97 13.11 7.53
CA ILE A 28 10.25 12.42 7.73
C ILE A 28 10.86 13.00 9.00
N PHE A 29 10.84 12.21 10.07
CA PHE A 29 11.50 12.58 11.31
C PHE A 29 12.96 12.11 11.27
N VAL A 30 13.88 13.01 11.60
CA VAL A 30 15.31 12.73 11.64
C VAL A 30 15.83 13.11 13.03
N LEU A 31 16.30 12.11 13.77
CA LEU A 31 17.01 12.34 15.03
C LEU A 31 18.49 12.56 14.71
N PRO A 32 19.06 13.74 14.95
CA PRO A 32 20.49 13.97 14.73
C PRO A 32 21.30 13.07 15.67
N GLU A 33 22.28 12.38 15.11
CA GLU A 33 23.18 11.54 15.90
C GLU A 33 24.43 12.33 16.28
N SER A 34 24.72 12.43 17.58
CA SER A 34 25.81 13.24 18.11
C SER A 34 27.09 12.44 18.39
N SER A 35 27.16 11.17 17.97
CA SER A 35 28.28 10.28 18.26
C SER A 35 29.54 10.59 17.43
N SER A 36 29.40 11.21 16.25
CA SER A 36 30.52 11.79 15.50
C SER A 36 30.04 12.88 14.53
N ALA A 37 30.96 13.75 14.08
CA ALA A 37 30.64 14.84 13.15
C ALA A 37 30.09 14.37 11.78
N ASP A 38 30.34 13.11 11.42
CA ASP A 38 29.89 12.47 10.17
C ASP A 38 28.74 11.47 10.40
N ALA A 39 28.22 11.35 11.63
CA ALA A 39 27.14 10.42 11.93
C ALA A 39 25.86 10.87 11.21
N LYS A 40 25.28 9.96 10.41
CA LYS A 40 23.97 10.20 9.79
C LYS A 40 22.89 10.03 10.85
N GLY A 41 21.97 11.00 10.91
CA GLY A 41 20.82 10.92 11.81
C GLY A 41 19.94 9.69 11.55
N ILE A 42 19.22 9.26 12.57
CA ILE A 42 18.27 8.14 12.52
C ILE A 42 16.95 8.66 11.95
N GLU A 43 16.52 8.10 10.83
CA GLU A 43 15.19 8.37 10.25
C GLU A 43 14.14 7.45 10.87
N PHE A 44 12.98 8.00 11.25
CA PHE A 44 11.81 7.22 11.64
C PHE A 44 10.51 7.79 11.04
N LYS A 45 9.49 6.94 10.95
CA LYS A 45 8.20 7.21 10.31
C LYS A 45 7.07 6.62 11.15
N GLY A 46 5.92 7.28 11.17
CA GLY A 46 4.68 6.73 11.72
C GLY A 46 3.90 5.95 10.66
N PHE A 47 3.36 4.78 11.03
CA PHE A 47 2.43 3.99 10.21
C PHE A 47 1.11 3.81 10.96
N ALA A 48 0.00 3.69 10.24
CA ALA A 48 -1.30 3.45 10.86
C ALA A 48 -1.52 1.97 11.20
N ALA A 49 -2.10 1.70 12.38
CA ALA A 49 -2.59 0.36 12.72
C ALA A 49 -3.78 -0.06 11.82
N HIS A 50 -4.63 0.89 11.42
CA HIS A 50 -5.72 0.65 10.48
C HIS A 50 -5.23 0.05 9.16
N ASP A 51 -4.16 0.60 8.59
CA ASP A 51 -3.56 0.09 7.35
C ASP A 51 -2.96 -1.31 7.56
N GLY A 52 -2.40 -1.58 8.74
CA GLY A 52 -1.90 -2.91 9.10
C GLY A 52 -2.98 -3.97 9.08
N LEU A 53 -4.14 -3.71 9.72
CA LEU A 53 -5.30 -4.59 9.66
C LEU A 53 -5.82 -4.73 8.22
N GLY A 54 -5.88 -3.62 7.46
CA GLY A 54 -6.25 -3.65 6.05
C GLY A 54 -5.38 -4.62 5.26
N ILE A 55 -4.06 -4.59 5.45
CA ILE A 55 -3.13 -5.50 4.77
C ILE A 55 -3.39 -6.97 5.14
N SER A 56 -3.73 -7.29 6.39
CA SER A 56 -4.17 -8.63 6.78
C SER A 56 -5.45 -9.04 6.03
N LEU A 57 -6.45 -8.15 5.94
CA LEU A 57 -7.70 -8.40 5.21
C LEU A 57 -7.45 -8.58 3.71
N ALA A 58 -6.60 -7.76 3.09
CA ALA A 58 -6.22 -7.90 1.68
C ALA A 58 -5.65 -9.28 1.38
N ARG A 59 -4.76 -9.79 2.24
CA ARG A 59 -4.17 -11.14 2.09
C ARG A 59 -5.22 -12.24 2.19
N LEU A 60 -6.13 -12.15 3.17
CA LEU A 60 -7.26 -13.08 3.30
C LEU A 60 -8.23 -12.99 2.11
N GLY A 61 -8.41 -11.80 1.56
CA GLY A 61 -9.17 -11.55 0.34
C GLY A 61 -8.48 -12.04 -0.93
N GLY A 62 -7.26 -12.58 -0.85
CA GLY A 62 -6.51 -13.11 -1.98
C GLY A 62 -5.74 -12.06 -2.79
N LEU A 63 -5.66 -10.82 -2.31
CA LEU A 63 -4.85 -9.79 -2.95
C LEU A 63 -3.37 -10.00 -2.64
N ARG A 64 -2.54 -9.81 -3.67
CA ARG A 64 -1.08 -9.74 -3.51
C ARG A 64 -0.66 -8.30 -3.28
N ILE A 65 0.35 -8.09 -2.45
CA ILE A 65 0.66 -6.76 -1.90
C ILE A 65 2.10 -6.39 -2.20
N GLY A 66 2.29 -5.17 -2.71
CA GLY A 66 3.60 -4.60 -2.94
C GLY A 66 3.79 -3.20 -2.36
N ILE A 67 5.04 -2.84 -2.13
CA ILE A 67 5.50 -1.49 -1.77
C ILE A 67 6.58 -1.06 -2.76
N ILE A 68 6.43 0.14 -3.32
CA ILE A 68 7.44 0.77 -4.15
C ILE A 68 7.72 2.17 -3.61
N THR A 69 8.92 2.38 -3.08
CA THR A 69 9.35 3.68 -2.54
C THR A 69 10.69 4.14 -3.13
N LYS A 70 10.81 5.46 -3.29
CA LYS A 70 12.04 6.11 -3.72
C LYS A 70 13.12 6.09 -2.64
N ARG A 71 12.74 6.12 -1.36
CA ARG A 71 13.71 6.14 -0.25
C ARG A 71 14.19 4.72 0.06
N ARG A 72 15.38 4.61 0.64
CA ARG A 72 15.84 3.39 1.33
C ARG A 72 15.79 3.68 2.82
N SER A 73 14.95 2.95 3.55
CA SER A 73 14.73 3.12 4.97
C SER A 73 14.59 1.77 5.66
N ARG A 74 15.33 1.60 6.77
CA ARG A 74 15.21 0.41 7.61
C ARG A 74 13.82 0.31 8.24
N THR A 75 13.20 1.44 8.57
CA THR A 75 11.84 1.53 9.11
C THR A 75 10.81 0.91 8.17
N VAL A 76 10.94 1.16 6.86
CA VAL A 76 10.07 0.56 5.84
C VAL A 76 10.30 -0.95 5.75
N ALA A 77 11.56 -1.41 5.78
CA ALA A 77 11.87 -2.83 5.72
C ALA A 77 11.28 -3.62 6.91
N ILE A 78 11.42 -3.08 8.13
CA ILE A 78 10.86 -3.68 9.35
C ILE A 78 9.34 -3.77 9.22
N ARG A 79 8.69 -2.64 8.91
CA ARG A 79 7.22 -2.60 8.83
C ARG A 79 6.67 -3.52 7.74
N ALA A 80 7.30 -3.56 6.58
CA ALA A 80 6.87 -4.43 5.49
C ALA A 80 7.04 -5.92 5.84
N ASN A 81 8.08 -6.27 6.61
CA ASN A 81 8.25 -7.63 7.13
C ASN A 81 7.17 -7.98 8.18
N ASP A 82 6.89 -7.09 9.13
CA ASP A 82 5.82 -7.28 10.13
C ASP A 82 4.48 -7.56 9.45
N LEU A 83 4.21 -6.82 8.37
CA LEU A 83 2.99 -6.92 7.58
C LEU A 83 3.00 -8.06 6.56
N LYS A 84 4.10 -8.84 6.49
CA LYS A 84 4.29 -9.95 5.55
C LYS A 84 4.02 -9.52 4.10
N VAL A 85 4.46 -8.32 3.72
CA VAL A 85 4.35 -7.79 2.36
C VAL A 85 5.24 -8.61 1.43
N GLU A 86 4.68 -9.02 0.30
CA GLU A 86 5.33 -9.93 -0.63
C GLU A 86 6.42 -9.24 -1.47
N PHE A 87 6.14 -8.02 -1.93
CA PHE A 87 7.00 -7.31 -2.86
C PHE A 87 7.47 -5.99 -2.26
N ILE A 88 8.78 -5.84 -2.01
CA ILE A 88 9.33 -4.63 -1.38
C ILE A 88 10.45 -4.07 -2.27
N TYR A 89 10.18 -2.95 -2.92
CA TYR A 89 11.13 -2.26 -3.80
C TYR A 89 11.48 -0.89 -3.24
N GLN A 90 12.68 -0.78 -2.66
CA GLN A 90 13.21 0.47 -2.11
C GLN A 90 14.28 1.09 -2.99
N GLY A 91 14.45 2.40 -2.92
CA GLY A 91 15.43 3.12 -3.74
C GLY A 91 15.02 3.26 -5.20
N GLN A 92 13.72 3.15 -5.50
CA GLN A 92 13.21 3.16 -6.87
C GLN A 92 12.89 4.58 -7.34
N ALA A 93 13.80 5.16 -8.13
CA ALA A 93 13.52 6.43 -8.81
C ALA A 93 12.54 6.26 -9.99
N HIS A 94 12.56 5.08 -10.63
CA HIS A 94 11.70 4.73 -11.76
C HIS A 94 10.71 3.64 -11.33
N LYS A 95 9.59 4.04 -10.73
CA LYS A 95 8.61 3.12 -10.12
C LYS A 95 7.94 2.16 -11.10
N LEU A 96 7.86 2.54 -12.38
CA LEU A 96 7.23 1.72 -13.43
C LEU A 96 7.92 0.36 -13.60
N ALA A 97 9.26 0.33 -13.67
CA ALA A 97 9.99 -0.92 -13.83
C ALA A 97 9.73 -1.92 -12.68
N ALA A 98 9.62 -1.41 -11.44
CA ALA A 98 9.29 -2.24 -10.29
C ALA A 98 7.84 -2.76 -10.36
N ALA A 99 6.88 -1.96 -10.85
CA ALA A 99 5.50 -2.40 -11.05
C ALA A 99 5.41 -3.50 -12.14
N GLU A 100 6.13 -3.33 -13.25
CA GLU A 100 6.22 -4.33 -14.33
C GLU A 100 6.81 -5.65 -13.83
N GLU A 101 7.85 -5.58 -12.98
CA GLU A 101 8.45 -6.77 -12.36
C GLU A 101 7.47 -7.48 -11.42
N ILE A 102 6.69 -6.73 -10.63
CA ILE A 102 5.63 -7.31 -9.78
C ILE A 102 4.63 -8.04 -10.66
N VAL A 103 4.10 -7.38 -11.69
CA VAL A 103 3.12 -7.97 -12.63
C VAL A 103 3.66 -9.25 -13.28
N ALA A 104 4.94 -9.26 -13.68
CA ALA A 104 5.59 -10.45 -14.22
C ALA A 104 5.69 -11.59 -13.20
N LYS A 105 6.10 -11.29 -11.95
CA LYS A 105 6.18 -12.28 -10.86
C LYS A 105 4.80 -12.80 -10.43
N THR A 106 3.77 -11.99 -10.59
CA THR A 106 2.41 -12.38 -10.23
C THR A 106 1.66 -13.10 -11.34
N GLY A 107 2.14 -13.04 -12.59
CA GLY A 107 1.43 -13.56 -13.75
C GLY A 107 0.13 -12.79 -14.01
N THR A 108 0.06 -11.52 -13.61
CA THR A 108 -1.10 -10.64 -13.82
C THR A 108 -0.83 -9.67 -14.96
N THR A 109 -1.70 -8.68 -15.16
CA THR A 109 -1.44 -7.54 -16.06
C THR A 109 -1.45 -6.20 -15.30
N MET A 110 -1.06 -5.10 -15.96
CA MET A 110 -1.16 -3.76 -15.36
C MET A 110 -2.62 -3.38 -15.07
N GLU A 111 -3.58 -3.86 -15.87
CA GLU A 111 -5.02 -3.67 -15.68
C GLU A 111 -5.58 -4.40 -14.45
N GLU A 112 -4.85 -5.40 -13.93
CA GLU A 112 -5.19 -6.13 -12.70
C GLU A 112 -4.41 -5.60 -11.48
N LEU A 113 -3.64 -4.52 -11.66
CA LEU A 113 -2.87 -3.85 -10.61
C LEU A 113 -3.55 -2.54 -10.18
N ALA A 114 -3.72 -2.38 -8.88
CA ALA A 114 -4.06 -1.10 -8.25
C ALA A 114 -2.80 -0.44 -7.71
N TYR A 115 -2.68 0.87 -7.88
CA TYR A 115 -1.56 1.66 -7.33
C TYR A 115 -2.11 2.79 -6.46
N VAL A 116 -1.62 2.87 -5.22
CA VAL A 116 -1.97 3.95 -4.27
C VAL A 116 -0.78 4.91 -4.15
N GLY A 117 -1.00 6.16 -4.55
CA GLY A 117 0.03 7.21 -4.59
C GLY A 117 -0.46 8.55 -4.03
N ASP A 118 0.47 9.48 -3.82
CA ASP A 118 0.17 10.82 -3.28
C ASP A 118 0.83 11.97 -4.04
N ASP A 119 1.90 11.71 -4.82
CA ASP A 119 2.64 12.74 -5.56
C ASP A 119 2.99 12.33 -7.01
N ILE A 120 3.50 13.26 -7.80
CA ILE A 120 3.76 13.11 -9.24
C ILE A 120 4.79 12.02 -9.57
N VAL A 121 5.57 11.58 -8.59
CA VAL A 121 6.51 10.45 -8.74
C VAL A 121 5.79 9.13 -8.99
N ASP A 122 4.49 9.06 -8.69
CA ASP A 122 3.63 7.89 -8.88
C ASP A 122 2.98 7.83 -10.26
N PHE A 123 2.97 8.96 -11.00
CA PHE A 123 2.35 9.08 -12.32
C PHE A 123 2.75 7.99 -13.31
N PRO A 124 4.03 7.56 -13.41
CA PRO A 124 4.40 6.52 -14.35
C PRO A 124 3.61 5.22 -14.17
N VAL A 125 3.27 4.86 -12.92
CA VAL A 125 2.48 3.65 -12.63
C VAL A 125 0.99 3.95 -12.71
N MET A 126 0.54 5.05 -12.08
CA MET A 126 -0.88 5.40 -12.01
C MET A 126 -1.51 5.59 -13.39
N ARG A 127 -0.77 6.07 -14.38
CA ARG A 127 -1.28 6.30 -15.75
C ARG A 127 -1.66 5.04 -16.51
N ILE A 128 -1.11 3.89 -16.14
CA ILE A 128 -1.28 2.65 -16.92
C ILE A 128 -1.90 1.52 -16.10
N CYS A 129 -1.91 1.62 -14.77
CA CYS A 129 -2.52 0.61 -13.91
C CYS A 129 -4.06 0.57 -14.06
N GLY A 130 -4.67 -0.57 -13.72
CA GLY A 130 -6.11 -0.77 -13.80
C GLY A 130 -6.89 0.16 -12.88
N LEU A 131 -6.36 0.39 -11.67
CA LEU A 131 -6.96 1.25 -10.66
C LEU A 131 -5.92 2.15 -9.99
N ALA A 132 -5.82 3.40 -10.45
CA ALA A 132 -5.08 4.46 -9.77
C ALA A 132 -5.89 5.03 -8.60
N ILE A 133 -5.32 5.00 -7.40
CA ILE A 133 -5.91 5.52 -6.17
C ILE A 133 -5.02 6.64 -5.63
N ALA A 134 -5.63 7.77 -5.28
CA ALA A 134 -4.96 8.87 -4.58
C ALA A 134 -5.39 8.91 -3.12
N THR A 135 -4.47 9.23 -2.21
CA THR A 135 -4.83 9.50 -0.81
C THR A 135 -5.51 10.86 -0.64
N ALA A 136 -6.26 11.07 0.45
CA ALA A 136 -6.93 12.34 0.69
C ALA A 136 -5.97 13.54 0.83
N ASN A 137 -4.72 13.31 1.24
CA ASN A 137 -3.65 14.34 1.32
C ASN A 137 -2.85 14.48 0.01
N ALA A 138 -3.12 13.65 -1.01
CA ALA A 138 -2.40 13.68 -2.27
C ALA A 138 -2.46 15.06 -2.96
N ARG A 139 -1.42 15.35 -3.75
CA ARG A 139 -1.34 16.59 -4.54
C ARG A 139 -2.52 16.68 -5.52
N PRO A 140 -3.03 17.89 -5.82
CA PRO A 140 -4.17 18.06 -6.73
C PRO A 140 -4.01 17.38 -8.08
N GLN A 141 -2.78 17.35 -8.61
CA GLN A 141 -2.47 16.72 -9.89
C GLN A 141 -2.65 15.20 -9.86
N VAL A 142 -2.42 14.56 -8.70
CA VAL A 142 -2.61 13.12 -8.50
C VAL A 142 -4.08 12.80 -8.36
N LYS A 143 -4.80 13.57 -7.54
CA LYS A 143 -6.26 13.44 -7.41
C LYS A 143 -7.00 13.62 -8.74
N ALA A 144 -6.56 14.57 -9.56
CA ALA A 144 -7.16 14.84 -10.86
C ALA A 144 -7.06 13.68 -11.85
N MET A 145 -6.09 12.78 -11.67
CA MET A 145 -5.89 11.63 -12.55
C MET A 145 -6.37 10.30 -11.95
N ALA A 146 -6.58 10.26 -10.63
CA ALA A 146 -6.95 9.05 -9.93
C ALA A 146 -8.38 8.62 -10.29
N HIS A 147 -8.60 7.31 -10.32
CA HIS A 147 -9.93 6.74 -10.50
C HIS A 147 -10.72 6.78 -9.19
N TYR A 148 -10.02 6.70 -8.05
CA TYR A 148 -10.60 6.77 -6.72
C TYR A 148 -9.73 7.64 -5.80
N VAL A 149 -10.37 8.40 -4.91
CA VAL A 149 -9.68 9.16 -3.87
C VAL A 149 -10.17 8.66 -2.52
N THR A 150 -9.26 8.23 -1.65
CA THR A 150 -9.62 7.72 -0.32
C THR A 150 -10.23 8.83 0.54
N PRO A 151 -11.14 8.51 1.47
CA PRO A 151 -11.67 9.48 2.42
C PRO A 151 -10.61 9.92 3.45
N ASN A 152 -9.69 9.04 3.86
CA ASN A 152 -8.62 9.37 4.79
C ASN A 152 -7.30 9.71 4.09
N GLY A 153 -6.45 10.46 4.80
CA GLY A 153 -5.07 10.74 4.38
C GLY A 153 -4.13 9.57 4.64
N GLY A 154 -2.99 9.56 3.96
CA GLY A 154 -1.92 8.61 4.21
C GLY A 154 -1.45 8.67 5.66
N GLY A 155 -1.08 7.51 6.20
CA GLY A 155 -0.76 7.36 7.63
C GLY A 155 -1.97 7.49 8.57
N HIS A 156 -3.18 7.67 8.04
CA HIS A 156 -4.43 7.81 8.80
C HIS A 156 -5.52 6.83 8.34
N GLY A 157 -5.15 5.71 7.70
CA GLY A 157 -6.10 4.70 7.23
C GLY A 157 -6.38 4.72 5.73
N ALA A 158 -5.68 5.53 4.92
CA ALA A 158 -5.88 5.51 3.47
C ALA A 158 -5.54 4.17 2.81
N GLY A 159 -4.55 3.44 3.33
CA GLY A 159 -4.25 2.10 2.86
C GLY A 159 -5.39 1.14 3.13
N ARG A 160 -6.00 1.24 4.32
CA ARG A 160 -7.22 0.51 4.68
C ARG A 160 -8.40 0.88 3.78
N ASP A 161 -8.64 2.16 3.54
CA ASP A 161 -9.72 2.63 2.66
C ASP A 161 -9.60 2.03 1.24
N ALA A 162 -8.39 2.04 0.69
CA ALA A 162 -8.12 1.48 -0.64
C ALA A 162 -8.42 -0.03 -0.71
N ILE A 163 -8.03 -0.77 0.34
CA ILE A 163 -8.28 -2.21 0.43
C ILE A 163 -9.76 -2.51 0.57
N ASP A 164 -10.46 -1.82 1.48
CA ASP A 164 -11.89 -2.02 1.70
C ASP A 164 -12.69 -1.67 0.44
N PHE A 165 -12.31 -0.61 -0.28
CA PHE A 165 -12.91 -0.26 -1.57
C PHE A 165 -12.78 -1.40 -2.59
N ILE A 166 -11.60 -2.02 -2.71
CA ILE A 166 -11.38 -3.13 -3.63
C ILE A 166 -12.19 -4.36 -3.24
N LEU A 167 -12.08 -4.79 -1.97
CA LEU A 167 -12.78 -5.98 -1.48
C LEU A 167 -14.30 -5.80 -1.53
N ALA A 168 -14.81 -4.60 -1.24
CA ALA A 168 -16.24 -4.29 -1.35
C ALA A 168 -16.72 -4.37 -2.81
N ALA A 169 -15.97 -3.78 -3.75
CA ALA A 169 -16.30 -3.85 -5.17
C ALA A 169 -16.26 -5.29 -5.72
N GLN A 170 -15.42 -6.16 -5.14
CA GLN A 170 -15.34 -7.59 -5.42
C GLN A 170 -16.42 -8.42 -4.70
N GLY A 171 -17.21 -7.82 -3.82
CA GLY A 171 -18.23 -8.51 -3.01
C GLY A 171 -17.64 -9.46 -1.97
N SER A 172 -16.37 -9.29 -1.59
CA SER A 172 -15.66 -10.20 -0.70
C SER A 172 -15.41 -9.63 0.70
N LEU A 173 -15.61 -8.32 0.93
CA LEU A 173 -15.26 -7.64 2.18
C LEU A 173 -15.91 -8.28 3.42
N ASP A 174 -17.23 -8.45 3.44
CA ASP A 174 -17.94 -9.00 4.61
C ASP A 174 -17.46 -10.42 4.93
N ARG A 175 -17.30 -11.28 3.91
CA ARG A 175 -16.75 -12.64 4.07
C ARG A 175 -15.35 -12.60 4.69
N VAL A 176 -14.48 -11.73 4.18
CA VAL A 176 -13.09 -11.59 4.66
C VAL A 176 -13.05 -11.10 6.10
N ILE A 177 -13.94 -10.19 6.49
CA ILE A 177 -14.07 -9.72 7.88
C ILE A 177 -14.47 -10.88 8.80
N GLU A 178 -15.51 -11.64 8.45
CA GLU A 178 -15.94 -12.81 9.24
C GLU A 178 -14.82 -13.85 9.33
N GLU A 179 -14.12 -14.13 8.22
CA GLU A 179 -12.97 -15.02 8.20
C GLU A 179 -11.83 -14.55 9.10
N TYR A 180 -11.56 -13.24 9.18
CA TYR A 180 -10.53 -12.68 10.06
C TYR A 180 -10.91 -12.77 11.54
N LEU A 181 -12.20 -12.62 11.86
CA LEU A 181 -12.72 -12.68 13.23
C LEU A 181 -12.87 -14.10 13.76
N ASP A 182 -12.93 -15.10 12.87
CA ASP A 182 -12.94 -16.51 13.24
C ASP A 182 -11.60 -16.95 13.84
N ALA A 183 -11.60 -17.16 15.16
CA ALA A 183 -10.41 -17.56 15.92
C ALA A 183 -9.92 -18.98 15.56
N GLU A 184 -10.76 -19.81 14.95
CA GLU A 184 -10.39 -21.16 14.51
C GLU A 184 -9.86 -21.18 13.07
N ASN A 185 -9.94 -20.06 12.35
CA ASN A 185 -9.47 -19.97 10.97
C ASN A 185 -7.93 -19.89 10.91
N PRO A 186 -7.25 -20.93 10.40
CA PRO A 186 -5.78 -20.93 10.31
C PRO A 186 -5.25 -19.86 9.34
N ALA A 187 -6.04 -19.47 8.33
CA ALA A 187 -5.66 -18.40 7.42
C ALA A 187 -5.67 -17.05 8.13
N ALA A 188 -6.62 -16.81 9.04
CA ALA A 188 -6.69 -15.59 9.85
C ALA A 188 -5.49 -15.49 10.79
N ALA A 189 -5.14 -16.59 11.48
CA ALA A 189 -3.94 -16.65 12.31
C ALA A 189 -2.65 -16.38 11.51
N ALA A 190 -2.57 -16.86 10.26
CA ALA A 190 -1.43 -16.58 9.38
C ALA A 190 -1.42 -15.15 8.80
N ALA A 191 -2.61 -14.56 8.64
CA ALA A 191 -2.82 -13.20 8.18
C ALA A 191 -2.56 -12.16 9.28
N ASP A 192 -2.70 -12.56 10.55
CA ASP A 192 -2.45 -11.69 11.68
C ASP A 192 -0.98 -11.25 11.76
N VAL A 193 -0.82 -9.98 12.09
CA VAL A 193 0.43 -9.21 12.18
C VAL A 193 0.66 -8.70 13.61
N GLY A 194 -0.28 -8.98 14.52
CA GLY A 194 -0.30 -8.50 15.91
C GLY A 194 0.81 -9.00 16.83
N ASN A 195 1.60 -10.00 16.40
CA ASN A 195 2.73 -10.50 17.21
C ASN A 195 3.99 -9.65 17.12
N GLY A 196 3.96 -8.51 16.41
CA GLY A 196 4.96 -7.43 16.45
C GLY A 196 6.37 -7.93 16.72
N GLY A 197 6.99 -8.56 15.71
CA GLY A 197 8.33 -9.12 15.79
C GLY A 197 9.41 -8.04 15.86
N MET A 198 9.40 -7.25 16.92
CA MET A 198 10.53 -6.42 17.36
C MET A 198 11.32 -7.15 18.45
#